data_AF-A0A2U2BYP3-F1
#
_entry.id   AF-A0A2U2BYP3-F1
#
_cell.length_a   1.000
_cell.length_b   1.000
_cell.length_c   1.000
_cell.angle_alpha   90.00
_cell.angle_beta   90.00
_cell.angle_gamma   90.00
#
_symmetry.space_group_name_H-M   'P 1'
#
loop_
_entity.id
_entity.type
_entity.pdbx_description
1 polymer ?
#
loop_
_entity_poly.entity_id
_entity_poly.type
_entity_poly.pdbx_seq_one_letter_code
_entity_poly.pdbx_strand_id
1 'polypeptide(L)'
;MQLQRYLNHSKIDVLFKQTKDDFVVNEVPLYEFSGDGEHLILKLRKKDLATWDAIEILANYLKCSTREFGYAGLKDKNAMTIQHISIHKKYEEALKNFSHENIKILETTYHNNKIKIGHLKGNNFFIRLKRVGLVEKRKIEEALGQIATYGMPNYFGFQRFGIDGENYKKGQAIVEGKLKERNRNLKQMFINAYQSYLFNSWLSKRIEISKLIETFEPKEIYEKLNLPLDEVKRAKKQPHPFKIITGDLLSHYPFGRIFIIDDLESESQKFFEKDRVPTGLLCGKRVKKSEGLAQEIEKEFDVQMSEDGARRFAFIFPENIQSNYKEDKNHMELNFYLPKGSYATEFIAEIIH
;
A
#
# COMPACT_ATOMS: atom_id res chain seq x y z
N MET A 1 15.26 2.05 8.22
CA MET A 1 14.44 1.67 9.40
C MET A 1 14.14 0.20 9.30
N GLN A 2 14.40 -0.57 10.34
CA GLN A 2 13.98 -1.96 10.39
C GLN A 2 12.51 -1.98 10.82
N LEU A 3 11.61 -2.36 9.91
CA LEU A 3 10.18 -2.43 10.20
C LEU A 3 9.88 -3.65 11.07
N GLN A 4 8.96 -3.49 12.02
CA GLN A 4 8.44 -4.63 12.77
C GLN A 4 7.43 -5.38 11.90
N ARG A 5 7.75 -6.62 11.55
CA ARG A 5 6.83 -7.52 10.85
C ARG A 5 5.79 -8.04 11.83
N TYR A 6 4.58 -8.24 11.34
CA TYR A 6 3.48 -8.76 12.11
C TYR A 6 3.58 -10.28 12.24
N LEU A 7 3.87 -10.99 11.14
CA LEU A 7 4.09 -12.43 11.16
C LEU A 7 5.31 -12.77 12.05
N ASN A 8 5.27 -13.96 12.65
CA ASN A 8 6.28 -14.42 13.58
C ASN A 8 6.85 -15.78 13.16
N HIS A 9 7.64 -15.77 12.09
CA HIS A 9 8.41 -16.92 11.64
C HIS A 9 9.84 -16.53 11.30
N SER A 10 10.72 -17.53 11.16
CA SER A 10 12.08 -17.31 10.66
C SER A 10 12.04 -16.76 9.23
N LYS A 11 13.11 -16.07 8.80
CA LYS A 11 13.31 -15.71 7.40
C LYS A 11 13.12 -16.92 6.48
N ILE A 12 12.45 -16.70 5.34
CA ILE A 12 12.26 -17.71 4.29
C ILE A 12 13.28 -17.42 3.18
N ASP A 13 14.24 -18.33 2.95
CA ASP A 13 15.30 -18.12 1.96
C ASP A 13 14.80 -18.39 0.53
N VAL A 14 14.19 -17.38 -0.07
CA VAL A 14 13.72 -17.39 -1.47
C VAL A 14 14.26 -16.20 -2.24
N LEU A 15 14.26 -16.32 -3.57
CA LEU A 15 14.70 -15.25 -4.46
C LEU A 15 13.48 -14.56 -5.10
N PHE A 16 13.30 -13.29 -4.79
CA PHE A 16 12.40 -12.40 -5.51
C PHE A 16 13.20 -11.32 -6.24
N LYS A 17 12.87 -11.08 -7.52
CA LYS A 17 13.39 -9.96 -8.31
C LYS A 17 12.23 -9.30 -9.03
N GLN A 18 12.15 -7.98 -8.96
CA GLN A 18 11.19 -7.21 -9.76
C GLN A 18 11.67 -7.17 -11.22
N THR A 19 11.08 -8.04 -12.03
CA THR A 19 11.31 -8.13 -13.47
C THR A 19 9.96 -8.22 -14.19
N LYS A 20 9.91 -7.95 -15.49
CA LYS A 20 8.69 -8.11 -16.29
C LYS A 20 8.08 -9.51 -16.27
N ASP A 21 8.87 -10.54 -16.00
CA ASP A 21 8.43 -11.94 -16.04
C ASP A 21 8.01 -12.49 -14.68
N ASP A 22 8.50 -11.86 -13.60
CA ASP A 22 8.30 -12.31 -12.22
C ASP A 22 7.48 -11.32 -11.38
N PHE A 23 7.16 -10.13 -11.91
CA PHE A 23 6.34 -9.12 -11.26
C PHE A 23 5.38 -8.48 -12.26
N VAL A 24 4.12 -8.91 -12.19
CA VAL A 24 3.05 -8.46 -13.09
C VAL A 24 1.99 -7.72 -12.28
N VAL A 25 1.59 -6.56 -12.77
CA VAL A 25 0.58 -5.71 -12.12
C VAL A 25 -0.56 -5.44 -13.08
N ASN A 26 -1.78 -5.77 -12.69
CA ASN A 26 -2.99 -5.49 -13.47
C ASN A 26 -3.92 -4.55 -12.70
N GLU A 27 -4.10 -3.34 -13.21
CA GLU A 27 -4.92 -2.31 -12.58
C GLU A 27 -6.41 -2.67 -12.62
N VAL A 28 -7.08 -2.47 -11.48
CA VAL A 28 -8.54 -2.60 -11.37
C VAL A 28 -9.14 -1.19 -11.34
N PRO A 29 -9.91 -0.78 -12.37
CA PRO A 29 -10.48 0.56 -12.46
C PRO A 29 -11.48 0.82 -11.33
N LEU A 30 -11.67 2.09 -10.96
CA LEU A 30 -12.56 2.46 -9.85
C LEU A 30 -14.03 2.05 -10.11
N TYR A 31 -14.43 2.07 -11.37
CA TYR A 31 -15.76 1.76 -11.87
C TYR A 31 -15.62 1.24 -13.32
N GLU A 32 -16.66 0.61 -13.83
CA GLU A 32 -16.71 0.21 -15.24
C GLU A 32 -16.78 1.44 -16.14
N PHE A 33 -16.10 1.38 -17.29
CA PHE A 33 -16.16 2.45 -18.28
C PHE A 33 -17.50 2.43 -19.00
N SER A 34 -18.01 3.61 -19.35
CA SER A 34 -19.39 3.76 -19.84
C SER A 34 -19.62 3.16 -21.24
N GLY A 35 -18.55 2.90 -22.01
CA GLY A 35 -18.66 2.40 -23.38
C GLY A 35 -19.00 3.48 -24.40
N ASP A 36 -19.30 4.70 -23.94
CA ASP A 36 -19.54 5.90 -24.74
C ASP A 36 -18.74 7.10 -24.21
N GLY A 37 -18.73 8.20 -24.97
CA GLY A 37 -18.15 9.47 -24.55
C GLY A 37 -17.05 10.01 -25.45
N GLU A 38 -16.40 11.08 -24.99
CA GLU A 38 -15.36 11.79 -25.74
C GLU A 38 -13.93 11.28 -25.46
N HIS A 39 -13.76 10.48 -24.40
CA HIS A 39 -12.47 9.89 -24.06
C HIS A 39 -12.39 8.42 -24.50
N LEU A 40 -11.40 8.12 -25.32
CA LEU A 40 -10.96 6.76 -25.61
C LEU A 40 -10.11 6.26 -24.43
N ILE A 41 -10.50 5.12 -23.89
CA ILE A 41 -9.77 4.40 -22.85
C ILE A 41 -8.98 3.27 -23.48
N LEU A 42 -7.68 3.25 -23.22
CA LEU A 42 -6.73 2.26 -23.68
C LEU A 42 -6.36 1.35 -22.51
N LYS A 43 -6.63 0.04 -22.62
CA LYS A 43 -6.07 -0.97 -21.73
C LYS A 43 -4.66 -1.28 -22.20
N LEU A 44 -3.68 -0.63 -21.60
CA LEU A 44 -2.30 -0.63 -22.04
C LEU A 44 -1.46 -1.62 -21.24
N ARG A 45 -0.84 -2.58 -21.93
CA ARG A 45 0.24 -3.41 -21.39
C ARG A 45 1.58 -2.79 -21.72
N LYS A 46 2.40 -2.50 -20.71
CA LYS A 46 3.80 -2.10 -20.87
C LYS A 46 4.76 -3.08 -20.18
N LYS A 47 5.99 -3.17 -20.70
CA LYS A 47 7.10 -3.97 -20.13
C LYS A 47 8.33 -3.08 -19.95
N ASP A 48 9.00 -3.16 -18.80
CA ASP A 48 10.27 -2.46 -18.52
C ASP A 48 10.23 -0.92 -18.73
N LEU A 49 9.04 -0.31 -18.64
CA LEU A 49 8.80 1.12 -18.87
C LEU A 49 8.04 1.70 -17.68
N ALA A 50 8.36 2.92 -17.26
CA ALA A 50 7.49 3.66 -16.34
C ALA A 50 6.21 4.12 -17.07
N THR A 51 5.18 4.52 -16.31
CA THR A 51 3.95 5.07 -16.91
C THR A 51 4.23 6.31 -17.75
N TRP A 52 5.15 7.18 -17.30
CA TRP A 52 5.53 8.39 -18.04
C TRP A 52 6.24 8.06 -19.35
N ASP A 53 7.19 7.13 -19.35
CA ASP A 53 7.87 6.68 -20.56
C ASP A 53 6.86 6.21 -21.63
N ALA A 54 5.87 5.41 -21.22
CA ALA A 54 4.83 4.94 -22.13
C ALA A 54 3.94 6.08 -22.68
N ILE A 55 3.62 7.07 -21.84
CA ILE A 55 2.87 8.26 -22.26
C ILE A 55 3.69 9.11 -23.23
N GLU A 56 4.98 9.31 -22.99
CA GLU A 56 5.87 10.06 -23.89
C GLU A 56 5.99 9.39 -25.26
N ILE A 57 6.14 8.06 -25.30
CA ILE A 57 6.18 7.29 -26.55
C ILE A 57 4.88 7.48 -27.35
N LEU A 58 3.72 7.33 -26.70
CA LEU A 58 2.42 7.52 -27.34
C LEU A 58 2.21 8.97 -27.78
N ALA A 59 2.60 9.94 -26.96
CA ALA A 59 2.48 11.37 -27.26
C ALA A 59 3.31 11.77 -28.48
N ASN A 60 4.54 11.28 -28.57
CA ASN A 60 5.43 11.51 -29.71
C ASN A 60 4.87 10.88 -30.99
N TYR A 61 4.34 9.66 -30.92
CA TYR A 61 3.69 9.01 -32.05
C TYR A 61 2.46 9.79 -32.54
N LEU A 62 1.62 10.26 -31.63
CA LEU A 62 0.40 11.04 -31.93
C LEU A 62 0.66 12.52 -32.21
N LYS A 63 1.90 12.99 -32.03
CA LYS A 63 2.28 14.41 -32.13
C LYS A 63 1.43 15.32 -31.25
N CYS A 64 1.15 14.89 -30.02
CA CYS A 64 0.33 15.63 -29.07
C CYS A 64 1.04 15.84 -27.72
N SER A 65 0.49 16.69 -26.85
CA SER A 65 1.05 16.89 -25.51
C SER A 65 0.81 15.67 -24.61
N THR A 66 1.77 15.34 -23.74
CA THR A 66 1.57 14.34 -22.66
C THR A 66 0.41 14.70 -21.73
N ARG A 67 0.05 16.00 -21.65
CA ARG A 67 -1.11 16.48 -20.88
C ARG A 67 -2.44 16.03 -21.44
N GLU A 68 -2.52 15.55 -22.68
CA GLU A 68 -3.75 14.99 -23.27
C GLU A 68 -4.12 13.67 -22.58
N PHE A 69 -3.14 12.94 -22.07
CA PHE A 69 -3.32 11.63 -21.44
C PHE A 69 -3.77 11.77 -19.99
N GLY A 70 -4.62 10.84 -19.56
CA GLY A 70 -5.08 10.68 -18.17
C GLY A 70 -4.83 9.27 -17.71
N TYR A 71 -4.49 9.08 -16.44
CA TYR A 71 -4.16 7.79 -15.85
C TYR A 71 -4.45 7.81 -14.35
N ALA A 72 -4.73 6.64 -13.76
CA ALA A 72 -5.17 6.55 -12.38
C ALA A 72 -4.02 6.54 -11.37
N GLY A 73 -2.83 6.11 -11.79
CA GLY A 73 -1.62 6.12 -10.97
C GLY A 73 -0.41 5.68 -11.78
N LEU A 74 0.77 5.92 -11.21
CA LEU A 74 2.02 5.42 -11.78
C LEU A 74 2.16 3.93 -11.49
N LYS A 75 2.85 3.21 -12.39
CA LYS A 75 3.17 1.79 -12.26
C LYS A 75 4.66 1.57 -12.37
N ASP A 76 5.14 0.52 -11.71
CA ASP A 76 6.55 0.16 -11.68
C ASP A 76 7.18 0.04 -13.06
N LYS A 77 8.43 0.48 -13.18
CA LYS A 77 9.23 0.35 -14.40
C LYS A 77 9.64 -1.10 -14.63
N ASN A 78 10.24 -1.73 -13.61
CA ASN A 78 10.82 -3.08 -13.69
C ASN A 78 9.75 -4.16 -13.49
N ALA A 79 8.73 -4.14 -14.36
CA ALA A 79 7.52 -4.96 -14.25
C ALA A 79 6.83 -5.09 -15.60
N MET A 80 5.93 -6.06 -15.73
CA MET A 80 4.90 -6.05 -16.77
C MET A 80 3.63 -5.50 -16.16
N THR A 81 3.12 -4.39 -16.69
CA THR A 81 1.97 -3.73 -16.07
C THR A 81 0.88 -3.48 -17.09
N ILE A 82 -0.36 -3.77 -16.70
CA ILE A 82 -1.57 -3.48 -17.44
C ILE A 82 -2.29 -2.36 -16.68
N GLN A 83 -2.54 -1.24 -17.35
CA GLN A 83 -3.22 -0.08 -16.76
C GLN A 83 -4.15 0.57 -17.78
N HIS A 84 -5.10 1.38 -17.32
CA HIS A 84 -5.98 2.14 -18.18
C HIS A 84 -5.44 3.57 -18.37
N ILE A 85 -5.39 4.01 -19.62
CA ILE A 85 -5.02 5.38 -19.98
C ILE A 85 -6.15 5.98 -20.81
N SER A 86 -6.57 7.19 -20.50
CA SER A 86 -7.56 7.93 -21.30
C SER A 86 -6.89 8.96 -22.20
N ILE A 87 -7.38 9.10 -23.42
CA ILE A 87 -7.05 10.20 -24.35
C ILE A 87 -8.32 10.60 -25.11
N HIS A 88 -8.37 11.77 -25.75
CA HIS A 88 -9.53 12.14 -26.57
C HIS A 88 -9.72 11.19 -27.78
N LYS A 89 -10.97 10.82 -28.10
CA LYS A 89 -11.29 9.84 -29.16
C LYS A 89 -10.78 10.18 -30.56
N LYS A 90 -10.48 11.46 -30.82
CA LYS A 90 -9.90 11.93 -32.10
C LYS A 90 -8.60 11.23 -32.50
N TYR A 91 -7.88 10.63 -31.55
CA TYR A 91 -6.62 9.92 -31.81
C TYR A 91 -6.79 8.41 -32.11
N GLU A 92 -8.02 7.89 -32.08
CA GLU A 92 -8.29 6.46 -32.24
C GLU A 92 -7.78 5.89 -33.57
N GLU A 93 -8.08 6.54 -34.68
CA GLU A 93 -7.64 6.08 -36.01
C GLU A 93 -6.11 6.01 -36.13
N ALA A 94 -5.39 6.96 -35.53
CA ALA A 94 -3.93 6.94 -35.52
C ALA A 94 -3.40 5.75 -34.69
N LEU A 95 -4.04 5.44 -33.55
CA LEU A 95 -3.61 4.36 -32.66
C LEU A 95 -3.81 2.95 -33.23
N LYS A 96 -4.69 2.75 -34.23
CA LYS A 96 -4.87 1.45 -34.89
C LYS A 96 -3.59 0.91 -35.49
N ASN A 97 -2.70 1.79 -35.96
CA ASN A 97 -1.42 1.45 -36.57
C ASN A 97 -0.24 1.59 -35.60
N PHE A 98 -0.49 1.84 -34.32
CA PHE A 98 0.57 1.96 -33.32
C PHE A 98 1.19 0.59 -33.04
N SER A 99 2.52 0.51 -33.15
CA SER A 99 3.30 -0.67 -32.79
C SER A 99 4.55 -0.28 -32.04
N HIS A 100 4.88 -1.04 -31.00
CA HIS A 100 6.06 -0.83 -30.18
C HIS A 100 6.45 -2.14 -29.49
N GLU A 101 7.75 -2.40 -29.34
CA GLU A 101 8.25 -3.65 -28.75
C GLU A 101 7.73 -3.88 -27.32
N ASN A 102 7.74 -2.80 -26.53
CA ASN A 102 7.45 -2.85 -25.09
C ASN A 102 6.05 -2.36 -24.69
N ILE A 103 5.22 -1.95 -25.66
CA ILE A 103 3.87 -1.42 -25.40
C ILE A 103 2.87 -2.13 -26.30
N LYS A 104 1.77 -2.61 -25.73
CA LYS A 104 0.64 -3.19 -26.47
C LYS A 104 -0.67 -2.63 -25.94
N ILE A 105 -1.48 -2.10 -26.84
CA ILE A 105 -2.89 -1.79 -26.57
C ILE A 105 -3.64 -3.12 -26.65
N LEU A 106 -4.22 -3.57 -25.54
CA LEU A 106 -4.91 -4.86 -25.46
C LEU A 106 -6.37 -4.72 -25.91
N GLU A 107 -7.03 -3.70 -25.39
CA GLU A 107 -8.44 -3.41 -25.58
C GLU A 107 -8.64 -1.89 -25.56
N THR A 108 -9.72 -1.44 -26.19
CA THR A 108 -10.17 -0.05 -26.19
C THR A 108 -11.65 0.03 -25.87
N THR A 109 -12.05 1.07 -25.15
CA THR A 109 -13.45 1.40 -24.88
C THR A 109 -13.58 2.92 -24.75
N TYR A 110 -14.77 3.44 -24.45
CA TYR A 110 -14.99 4.87 -24.25
C TYR A 110 -15.44 5.20 -22.84
N HIS A 111 -15.18 6.43 -22.44
CA HIS A 111 -15.74 7.00 -21.23
C HIS A 111 -16.04 8.49 -21.38
N ASN A 112 -17.02 8.96 -20.60
CA ASN A 112 -17.42 10.36 -20.57
C ASN A 112 -16.38 11.29 -19.93
N ASN A 113 -15.50 10.76 -19.07
CA ASN A 113 -14.52 11.58 -18.35
C ASN A 113 -13.09 11.08 -18.56
N LYS A 114 -12.16 12.03 -18.57
CA LYS A 114 -10.74 11.74 -18.49
C LYS A 114 -10.40 11.02 -17.17
N ILE A 115 -9.57 9.98 -17.23
CA ILE A 115 -9.05 9.30 -16.03
C ILE A 115 -8.14 10.27 -15.27
N LYS A 116 -8.35 10.39 -13.96
CA LYS A 116 -7.52 11.19 -13.05
C LYS A 116 -6.85 10.32 -12.00
N ILE A 117 -5.82 10.87 -11.36
CA ILE A 117 -5.13 10.23 -10.25
C ILE A 117 -6.15 9.78 -9.19
N GLY A 118 -6.04 8.51 -8.77
CA GLY A 118 -6.93 7.91 -7.78
C GLY A 118 -8.15 7.19 -8.36
N HIS A 119 -8.40 7.23 -9.67
CA HIS A 119 -9.48 6.53 -10.37
C HIS A 119 -9.23 5.01 -10.56
N LEU A 120 -8.69 4.35 -9.52
CA LEU A 120 -8.54 2.90 -9.45
C LEU A 120 -9.07 2.39 -8.11
N LYS A 121 -9.56 1.14 -8.06
CA LYS A 121 -9.83 0.45 -6.77
C LYS A 121 -8.51 -0.04 -6.16
N GLY A 122 -7.67 -0.64 -6.98
CA GLY A 122 -6.43 -1.30 -6.56
C GLY A 122 -5.76 -2.01 -7.73
N ASN A 123 -4.95 -3.01 -7.44
CA ASN A 123 -4.26 -3.79 -8.47
C ASN A 123 -4.25 -5.28 -8.10
N ASN A 124 -4.41 -6.12 -9.11
CA ASN A 124 -4.08 -7.54 -9.04
C ASN A 124 -2.60 -7.71 -9.33
N PHE A 125 -1.94 -8.53 -8.54
CA PHE A 125 -0.52 -8.83 -8.66
C PHE A 125 -0.35 -10.31 -8.99
N PHE A 126 0.59 -10.58 -9.89
CA PHE A 126 1.21 -11.89 -10.02
C PHE A 126 2.69 -11.74 -9.68
N ILE A 127 3.19 -12.60 -8.80
CA ILE A 127 4.58 -12.61 -8.37
C ILE A 127 5.13 -14.02 -8.47
N ARG A 128 6.36 -14.13 -8.97
CA ARG A 128 7.11 -15.39 -8.95
C ARG A 128 8.27 -15.31 -7.96
N LEU A 129 8.24 -16.19 -6.97
CA LEU A 129 9.37 -16.48 -6.09
C LEU A 129 10.15 -17.67 -6.65
N LYS A 130 11.48 -17.58 -6.64
CA LYS A 130 12.40 -18.62 -7.12
C LYS A 130 13.19 -19.22 -5.97
N ARG A 131 13.84 -20.36 -6.20
CA ARG A 131 14.57 -21.12 -5.16
C ARG A 131 13.67 -21.53 -3.99
N VAL A 132 12.44 -21.95 -4.30
CA VAL A 132 11.47 -22.38 -3.29
C VAL A 132 11.52 -23.90 -3.17
N GLY A 133 12.01 -24.40 -2.04
CA GLY A 133 11.93 -25.82 -1.70
C GLY A 133 10.61 -26.17 -1.01
N LEU A 134 10.44 -27.45 -0.65
CA LEU A 134 9.23 -27.94 0.03
C LEU A 134 9.01 -27.29 1.41
N VAL A 135 10.10 -26.95 2.11
CA VAL A 135 10.03 -26.30 3.43
C VAL A 135 9.60 -24.84 3.27
N GLU A 136 10.21 -24.11 2.34
CA GLU A 136 9.86 -22.70 2.05
C GLU A 136 8.41 -22.60 1.56
N LYS A 137 7.98 -23.53 0.69
CA LYS A 137 6.60 -23.62 0.22
C LYS A 137 5.61 -23.66 1.39
N ARG A 138 5.79 -24.60 2.33
CA ARG A 138 4.88 -24.77 3.48
C ARG A 138 4.82 -23.50 4.34
N LYS A 139 5.97 -22.88 4.62
CA LYS A 139 6.04 -21.63 5.36
C LYS A 139 5.33 -20.48 4.65
N ILE A 140 5.49 -20.38 3.32
CA ILE A 140 4.78 -19.38 2.51
C ILE A 140 3.27 -19.63 2.55
N GLU A 141 2.80 -20.86 2.37
CA GLU A 141 1.37 -21.19 2.42
C GLU A 141 0.75 -20.88 3.79
N GLU A 142 1.46 -21.16 4.88
CA GLU A 142 1.03 -20.78 6.24
C GLU A 142 0.96 -19.26 6.42
N ALA A 143 2.00 -18.52 5.99
CA ALA A 143 2.02 -17.07 6.03
C ALA A 143 0.87 -16.46 5.21
N LEU A 144 0.59 -17.00 4.02
CA LEU A 144 -0.54 -16.58 3.18
C LEU A 144 -1.88 -16.84 3.87
N GLY A 145 -2.03 -17.96 4.57
CA GLY A 145 -3.22 -18.27 5.37
C GLY A 145 -3.43 -17.27 6.52
N GLN A 146 -2.35 -16.87 7.20
CA GLN A 146 -2.40 -15.84 8.23
C GLN A 146 -2.78 -14.47 7.64
N ILE A 147 -2.19 -14.08 6.51
CA ILE A 147 -2.54 -12.83 5.81
C ILE A 147 -3.99 -12.86 5.29
N ALA A 148 -4.47 -14.01 4.79
CA ALA A 148 -5.85 -14.16 4.35
C ALA A 148 -6.84 -13.98 5.51
N THR A 149 -6.48 -14.43 6.70
CA THR A 149 -7.32 -14.36 7.90
C THR A 149 -7.28 -12.96 8.53
N TYR A 150 -6.08 -12.48 8.85
CA TYR A 150 -5.85 -11.28 9.66
C TYR A 150 -5.42 -10.05 8.84
N GLY A 151 -5.23 -10.18 7.54
CA GLY A 151 -4.66 -9.10 6.72
C GLY A 151 -3.18 -8.89 7.00
N MET A 152 -2.70 -7.69 6.66
CA MET A 152 -1.29 -7.32 6.83
C MET A 152 -1.12 -5.83 7.17
N PRO A 153 0.00 -5.46 7.82
CA PRO A 153 0.37 -4.06 8.04
C PRO A 153 0.50 -3.28 6.73
N ASN A 154 -0.10 -2.10 6.66
CA ASN A 154 -0.17 -1.29 5.45
C ASN A 154 1.00 -0.27 5.35
N TYR A 155 2.22 -0.76 5.52
CA TYR A 155 3.43 0.05 5.41
C TYR A 155 3.56 0.73 4.05
N PHE A 156 4.20 1.90 4.04
CA PHE A 156 4.76 2.46 2.81
C PHE A 156 6.02 1.69 2.42
N GLY A 157 6.07 1.21 1.19
CA GLY A 157 7.23 0.49 0.66
C GLY A 157 8.46 1.38 0.46
N PHE A 158 9.64 0.76 0.37
CA PHE A 158 10.93 1.45 0.25
C PHE A 158 10.97 2.49 -0.89
N GLN A 159 10.28 2.22 -2.00
CA GLN A 159 10.16 3.11 -3.16
C GLN A 159 9.62 4.51 -2.78
N ARG A 160 8.82 4.61 -1.71
CA ARG A 160 8.29 5.88 -1.19
C ARG A 160 9.38 6.82 -0.67
N PHE A 161 10.53 6.27 -0.29
CA PHE A 161 11.64 6.98 0.33
C PHE A 161 12.78 7.29 -0.67
N GLY A 162 12.55 7.05 -1.97
CA GLY A 162 13.54 7.28 -3.02
C GLY A 162 14.54 6.13 -3.16
N ILE A 163 15.43 6.25 -4.15
CA ILE A 163 16.44 5.21 -4.47
C ILE A 163 17.35 4.93 -3.28
N ASP A 164 17.82 5.98 -2.61
CA ASP A 164 18.71 5.87 -1.45
C ASP A 164 17.96 5.60 -0.13
N GLY A 165 16.62 5.63 -0.16
CA GLY A 165 15.78 5.49 1.03
C GLY A 165 15.82 6.69 2.00
N GLU A 166 16.44 7.81 1.60
CA GLU A 166 16.69 8.95 2.48
C GLU A 166 15.80 10.18 2.23
N ASN A 167 14.81 10.10 1.34
CA ASN A 167 13.93 11.25 1.04
C ASN A 167 13.20 11.78 2.28
N TYR A 168 12.94 10.94 3.27
CA TYR A 168 12.34 11.36 4.53
C TYR A 168 13.25 12.31 5.34
N LYS A 169 14.58 12.14 5.27
CA LYS A 169 15.55 13.04 5.94
C LYS A 169 15.50 14.44 5.34
N LYS A 170 15.37 14.53 4.01
CA LYS A 170 15.15 15.81 3.31
C LYS A 170 13.81 16.43 3.72
N GLY A 171 12.75 15.61 3.81
CA GLY A 171 11.44 16.05 4.29
C GLY A 171 11.48 16.61 5.72
N GLN A 172 12.15 15.89 6.63
CA GLN A 172 12.39 16.32 8.00
C GLN A 172 13.13 17.66 8.04
N ALA A 173 14.25 17.79 7.31
CA ALA A 173 15.02 19.03 7.26
C ALA A 173 14.21 20.21 6.71
N ILE A 174 13.28 19.97 5.77
CA ILE A 174 12.36 21.00 5.25
C ILE A 174 11.35 21.41 6.32
N VAL A 175 10.75 20.45 7.03
CA VAL A 175 9.77 20.72 8.09
C VAL A 175 10.42 21.48 9.25
N GLU A 176 11.66 21.15 9.60
CA GLU A 176 12.46 21.83 10.62
C GLU A 176 13.03 23.20 10.17
N GLY A 177 12.81 23.59 8.91
CA GLY A 177 13.32 24.85 8.35
C GLY A 177 14.83 24.87 8.04
N LYS A 178 15.51 23.73 8.18
CA LYS A 178 16.96 23.55 7.91
C LYS A 178 17.28 23.44 6.42
N LEU A 179 16.32 22.98 5.60
CA LEU A 179 16.44 22.87 4.15
C LEU A 179 15.35 23.67 3.45
N LYS A 180 15.71 24.44 2.41
CA LYS A 180 14.75 25.16 1.56
C LYS A 180 14.72 24.52 0.17
N GLU A 181 13.57 23.95 -0.19
CA GLU A 181 13.30 23.44 -1.54
C GLU A 181 12.37 24.41 -2.29
N ARG A 182 12.80 24.89 -3.45
CA ARG A 182 12.06 25.86 -4.28
C ARG A 182 11.03 25.18 -5.17
N ASN A 183 11.31 23.96 -5.63
CA ASN A 183 10.40 23.20 -6.46
C ASN A 183 9.28 22.63 -5.60
N ARG A 184 8.06 23.15 -5.79
CA ARG A 184 6.87 22.77 -5.00
C ARG A 184 6.58 21.27 -5.05
N ASN A 185 6.77 20.63 -6.21
CA ASN A 185 6.48 19.20 -6.38
C ASN A 185 7.51 18.33 -5.63
N LEU A 186 8.80 18.68 -5.73
CA LEU A 186 9.85 17.99 -4.98
C LEU A 186 9.72 18.21 -3.47
N LYS A 187 9.42 19.44 -3.05
CA LYS A 187 9.13 19.77 -1.65
C LYS A 187 8.01 18.89 -1.10
N GLN A 188 6.89 18.81 -1.81
CA GLN A 188 5.76 17.96 -1.42
C GLN A 188 6.16 16.49 -1.37
N MET A 189 6.92 16.00 -2.35
CA MET A 189 7.40 14.62 -2.37
C MET A 189 8.25 14.29 -1.14
N PHE A 190 9.17 15.17 -0.74
CA PHE A 190 10.01 14.97 0.45
C PHE A 190 9.19 15.02 1.75
N ILE A 191 8.27 15.97 1.90
CA ILE A 191 7.41 16.05 3.08
C ILE A 191 6.52 14.80 3.18
N ASN A 192 5.94 14.37 2.06
CA ASN A 192 5.15 13.14 1.98
C ASN A 192 5.96 11.90 2.37
N ALA A 193 7.25 11.84 1.97
CA ALA A 193 8.14 10.77 2.41
C ALA A 193 8.38 10.81 3.93
N TYR A 194 8.48 12.00 4.53
CA TYR A 194 8.60 12.13 5.98
C TYR A 194 7.32 11.74 6.75
N GLN A 195 6.14 12.15 6.28
CA GLN A 195 4.86 11.67 6.82
C GLN A 195 4.76 10.12 6.74
N SER A 196 5.20 9.56 5.62
CA SER A 196 5.22 8.10 5.40
C SER A 196 6.16 7.39 6.37
N TYR A 197 7.30 8.02 6.69
CA TYR A 197 8.27 7.51 7.65
C TYR A 197 7.68 7.46 9.05
N LEU A 198 7.11 8.58 9.52
CA LEU A 198 6.47 8.68 10.84
C LEU A 198 5.34 7.67 10.99
N PHE A 199 4.50 7.51 9.96
CA PHE A 199 3.45 6.47 9.94
C PHE A 199 4.02 5.05 10.06
N ASN A 200 5.06 4.72 9.28
CA ASN A 200 5.68 3.40 9.37
C ASN A 200 6.31 3.16 10.75
N SER A 201 6.91 4.18 11.38
CA SER A 201 7.48 4.09 12.73
C SER A 201 6.40 3.85 13.78
N TRP A 202 5.28 4.60 13.70
CA TRP A 202 4.12 4.41 14.57
C TRP A 202 3.53 3.00 14.42
N LEU A 203 3.34 2.53 13.18
CA LEU A 203 2.78 1.21 12.93
C LEU A 203 3.71 0.10 13.44
N SER A 204 5.02 0.26 13.27
CA SER A 204 6.02 -0.66 13.84
C SER A 204 5.92 -0.72 15.37
N LYS A 205 5.78 0.45 16.02
CA LYS A 205 5.61 0.53 17.47
C LYS A 205 4.33 -0.16 17.93
N ARG A 206 3.22 0.03 17.21
CA ARG A 206 1.93 -0.62 17.51
C ARG A 206 1.96 -2.13 17.33
N ILE A 207 2.69 -2.64 16.33
CA ILE A 207 2.91 -4.07 16.15
C ILE A 207 3.77 -4.64 17.27
N GLU A 208 4.84 -3.95 17.67
CA GLU A 208 5.66 -4.34 18.83
C GLU A 208 4.79 -4.45 20.09
N ILE A 209 4.00 -3.42 20.41
CA ILE A 209 3.08 -3.42 21.56
C ILE A 209 2.12 -4.62 21.48
N SER A 210 1.54 -4.89 20.31
CA SER A 210 0.61 -6.01 20.12
C SER A 210 1.28 -7.36 20.40
N LYS A 211 2.50 -7.57 19.88
CA LYS A 211 3.30 -8.79 20.12
C LYS A 211 3.66 -8.96 21.59
N LEU A 212 4.01 -7.86 22.27
CA LEU A 212 4.30 -7.88 23.70
C LEU A 212 3.06 -8.29 24.51
N ILE A 213 1.89 -7.69 24.24
CA ILE A 213 0.61 -8.02 24.91
C ILE A 213 0.26 -9.51 24.74
N GLU A 214 0.51 -10.07 23.55
CA GLU A 214 0.24 -11.48 23.27
C GLU A 214 1.19 -12.42 24.01
N THR A 215 2.48 -12.07 24.08
CA THR A 215 3.55 -12.95 24.59
C THR A 215 3.67 -12.94 26.11
N PHE A 216 3.52 -11.78 26.76
CA PHE A 216 3.82 -11.60 28.18
C PHE A 216 2.56 -11.57 29.07
N GLU A 217 2.76 -11.75 30.36
CA GLU A 217 1.67 -11.64 31.33
C GLU A 217 1.27 -10.18 31.58
N PRO A 218 -0.02 -9.87 31.85
CA PRO A 218 -0.49 -8.50 31.92
C PRO A 218 0.25 -7.59 32.91
N LYS A 219 0.76 -8.15 34.02
CA LYS A 219 1.54 -7.40 35.01
C LYS A 219 2.89 -6.92 34.46
N GLU A 220 3.58 -7.78 33.71
CA GLU A 220 4.87 -7.46 33.11
C GLU A 220 4.75 -6.38 32.04
N ILE A 221 3.62 -6.35 31.33
CA ILE A 221 3.31 -5.33 30.33
C ILE A 221 3.01 -3.96 30.97
N TYR A 222 2.24 -3.94 32.05
CA TYR A 222 1.98 -2.71 32.80
C TYR A 222 3.29 -2.05 33.24
N GLU A 223 4.21 -2.83 33.80
CA GLU A 223 5.51 -2.34 34.29
C GLU A 223 6.42 -1.83 33.16
N LYS A 224 6.39 -2.45 31.98
CA LYS A 224 7.30 -2.09 30.86
C LYS A 224 6.75 -1.02 29.91
N LEU A 225 5.44 -1.01 29.66
CA LEU A 225 4.82 -0.15 28.65
C LEU A 225 3.93 0.95 29.25
N ASN A 226 3.77 0.99 30.58
CA ASN A 226 2.87 1.91 31.27
C ASN A 226 1.41 1.84 30.75
N LEU A 227 1.00 0.65 30.26
CA LEU A 227 -0.35 0.40 29.77
C LEU A 227 -1.23 -0.06 30.93
N PRO A 228 -2.39 0.56 31.19
CA PRO A 228 -3.28 0.15 32.29
C PRO A 228 -3.62 -1.34 32.25
N LEU A 229 -3.62 -2.02 33.40
CA LEU A 229 -3.80 -3.47 33.48
C LEU A 229 -5.10 -3.95 32.81
N ASP A 230 -6.18 -3.19 32.96
CA ASP A 230 -7.47 -3.54 32.37
C ASP A 230 -7.48 -3.37 30.84
N GLU A 231 -6.73 -2.42 30.29
CA GLU A 231 -6.51 -2.30 28.84
C GLU A 231 -5.76 -3.52 28.31
N VAL A 232 -4.70 -3.95 28.99
CA VAL A 232 -3.91 -5.12 28.58
C VAL A 232 -4.77 -6.39 28.60
N LYS A 233 -5.59 -6.58 29.64
CA LYS A 233 -6.52 -7.72 29.73
C LYS A 233 -7.55 -7.71 28.60
N ARG A 234 -8.12 -6.54 28.26
CA ARG A 234 -9.07 -6.41 27.15
C ARG A 234 -8.40 -6.67 25.80
N ALA A 235 -7.23 -6.09 25.56
CA ALA A 235 -6.43 -6.30 24.36
C ALA A 235 -6.06 -7.78 24.16
N LYS A 236 -5.67 -8.49 25.23
CA LYS A 236 -5.30 -9.91 25.15
C LYS A 236 -6.48 -10.82 24.77
N LYS A 237 -7.72 -10.41 25.03
CA LYS A 237 -8.96 -11.14 24.62
C LYS A 237 -9.33 -10.93 23.15
N GLN A 238 -8.78 -9.92 22.47
CA GLN A 238 -9.15 -9.62 21.09
C GLN A 238 -8.69 -10.76 20.16
N PRO A 239 -9.54 -11.20 19.21
CA PRO A 239 -9.22 -12.32 18.31
C PRO A 239 -8.15 -11.94 17.29
N HIS A 240 -8.09 -10.67 16.90
CA HIS A 240 -7.08 -10.18 15.97
C HIS A 240 -5.72 -10.02 16.68
N PRO A 241 -4.58 -10.45 16.11
CA PRO A 241 -3.28 -10.34 16.80
C PRO A 241 -2.73 -8.90 16.86
N PHE A 242 -3.03 -8.05 15.88
CA PHE A 242 -2.87 -6.59 16.06
C PHE A 242 -3.94 -6.07 17.00
N LYS A 243 -3.53 -5.48 18.14
CA LYS A 243 -4.42 -5.05 19.20
C LYS A 243 -4.84 -3.59 19.03
N ILE A 244 -6.15 -3.36 18.94
CA ILE A 244 -6.71 -2.01 19.04
C ILE A 244 -6.83 -1.62 20.52
N ILE A 245 -6.79 -0.33 20.81
CA ILE A 245 -6.79 0.20 22.17
C ILE A 245 -7.74 1.40 22.27
N THR A 246 -8.15 1.74 23.49
CA THR A 246 -9.02 2.88 23.75
C THR A 246 -8.45 4.18 23.16
N GLY A 247 -9.31 4.96 22.50
CA GLY A 247 -8.95 6.22 21.84
C GLY A 247 -8.39 6.09 20.42
N ASP A 248 -8.26 4.86 19.89
CA ASP A 248 -7.91 4.65 18.48
C ASP A 248 -8.91 5.30 17.53
N LEU A 249 -8.40 5.79 16.39
CA LEU A 249 -9.25 6.19 15.26
C LEU A 249 -9.45 5.01 14.31
N LEU A 250 -10.69 4.56 14.20
CA LEU A 250 -11.11 3.52 13.27
C LEU A 250 -11.75 4.12 12.02
N SER A 251 -11.79 3.34 10.94
CA SER A 251 -12.58 3.62 9.74
C SER A 251 -13.40 2.41 9.37
N HIS A 252 -14.54 2.65 8.74
CA HIS A 252 -15.24 1.60 7.97
C HIS A 252 -14.34 1.16 6.80
N TYR A 253 -14.28 -0.14 6.54
CA TYR A 253 -13.48 -0.72 5.46
C TYR A 253 -14.38 -1.25 4.33
N PRO A 254 -13.99 -1.12 3.05
CA PRO A 254 -12.83 -0.37 2.54
C PRO A 254 -13.08 1.13 2.40
N PHE A 255 -14.34 1.58 2.59
CA PHE A 255 -14.73 2.99 2.46
C PHE A 255 -15.62 3.41 3.63
N GLY A 256 -15.36 4.59 4.18
CA GLY A 256 -16.32 5.26 5.05
C GLY A 256 -15.67 6.27 5.98
N ARG A 257 -16.42 6.62 7.03
CA ARG A 257 -16.04 7.70 7.95
C ARG A 257 -15.06 7.20 8.99
N ILE A 258 -14.17 8.11 9.38
CA ILE A 258 -13.22 7.94 10.47
C ILE A 258 -13.89 8.40 11.78
N PHE A 259 -13.79 7.58 12.81
CA PHE A 259 -14.38 7.82 14.12
C PHE A 259 -13.47 7.32 15.23
N ILE A 260 -13.68 7.82 16.45
CA ILE A 260 -12.92 7.36 17.63
C ILE A 260 -13.63 6.13 18.15
N ILE A 261 -12.86 5.12 18.52
CA ILE A 261 -13.39 3.90 19.12
C ILE A 261 -14.21 4.24 20.37
N ASP A 262 -15.37 3.59 20.49
CA ASP A 262 -16.29 3.77 21.61
C ASP A 262 -16.27 2.51 22.48
N ASP A 263 -16.83 1.40 21.96
CA ASP A 263 -16.78 0.08 22.59
C ASP A 263 -15.64 -0.78 22.03
N LEU A 264 -14.60 -0.99 22.84
CA LEU A 264 -13.39 -1.70 22.43
C LEU A 264 -13.68 -3.15 22.00
N GLU A 265 -14.53 -3.83 22.74
CA GLU A 265 -14.90 -5.23 22.54
C GLU A 265 -15.63 -5.42 21.19
N SER A 266 -16.73 -4.71 20.96
CA SER A 266 -17.48 -4.74 19.69
C SER A 266 -16.60 -4.36 18.51
N GLU A 267 -15.85 -3.26 18.61
CA GLU A 267 -15.03 -2.79 17.49
C GLU A 267 -13.84 -3.71 17.20
N SER A 268 -13.32 -4.43 18.21
CA SER A 268 -12.29 -5.45 18.00
C SER A 268 -12.80 -6.65 17.21
N GLN A 269 -14.05 -7.05 17.46
CA GLN A 269 -14.72 -8.11 16.70
C GLN A 269 -14.96 -7.67 15.26
N LYS A 270 -15.46 -6.45 15.05
CA LYS A 270 -15.66 -5.89 13.69
C LYS A 270 -14.36 -5.70 12.92
N PHE A 271 -13.25 -5.42 13.60
CA PHE A 271 -11.92 -5.39 12.96
C PHE A 271 -11.51 -6.79 12.49
N PHE A 272 -11.70 -7.81 13.33
CA PHE A 272 -11.45 -9.20 12.95
C PHE A 272 -12.33 -9.68 11.78
N GLU A 273 -13.58 -9.22 11.73
CA GLU A 273 -14.52 -9.45 10.63
C GLU A 273 -14.25 -8.58 9.40
N LYS A 274 -13.21 -7.72 9.43
CA LYS A 274 -12.77 -6.85 8.33
C LYS A 274 -13.75 -5.73 7.96
N ASP A 275 -14.70 -5.42 8.84
CA ASP A 275 -15.67 -4.32 8.71
C ASP A 275 -15.09 -2.97 9.18
N ARG A 276 -14.13 -3.03 10.11
CA ARG A 276 -13.42 -1.87 10.66
C ARG A 276 -11.93 -2.02 10.49
N VAL A 277 -11.21 -0.90 10.52
CA VAL A 277 -9.74 -0.91 10.50
C VAL A 277 -9.18 0.24 11.34
N PRO A 278 -8.15 0.01 12.18
CA PRO A 278 -7.44 1.08 12.82
C PRO A 278 -6.70 1.93 11.79
N THR A 279 -6.57 3.21 12.08
CA THR A 279 -5.88 4.17 11.22
C THR A 279 -4.71 4.77 11.95
N GLY A 280 -3.66 5.14 11.23
CA GLY A 280 -2.53 5.91 11.71
C GLY A 280 -2.50 7.31 11.11
N LEU A 281 -1.81 8.21 11.81
CA LEU A 281 -1.63 9.59 11.39
C LEU A 281 -0.61 9.73 10.26
N LEU A 282 -1.01 10.43 9.20
CA LEU A 282 -0.10 11.19 8.35
C LEU A 282 -0.11 12.62 8.87
N CYS A 283 1.01 13.04 9.46
CA CYS A 283 1.10 14.27 10.23
C CYS A 283 0.80 15.52 9.41
N GLY A 284 0.25 16.54 10.04
CA GLY A 284 -0.12 17.79 9.36
C GLY A 284 -1.33 18.45 9.99
N LYS A 285 -1.79 19.53 9.37
CA LYS A 285 -2.96 20.30 9.79
C LYS A 285 -4.26 19.65 9.32
N ARG A 286 -5.39 20.07 9.90
CA ARG A 286 -6.75 19.68 9.47
C ARG A 286 -6.98 18.16 9.45
N VAL A 287 -6.39 17.44 10.41
CA VAL A 287 -6.54 15.99 10.56
C VAL A 287 -7.05 15.65 11.95
N LYS A 288 -7.97 14.69 12.03
CA LYS A 288 -8.46 14.16 13.29
C LYS A 288 -7.34 13.38 14.00
N LYS A 289 -7.17 13.62 15.30
CA LYS A 289 -6.17 12.95 16.14
C LYS A 289 -6.84 11.84 16.95
N SER A 290 -6.06 10.82 17.34
CA SER A 290 -6.48 9.87 18.35
C SER A 290 -6.64 10.55 19.71
N GLU A 291 -7.26 9.86 20.66
CA GLU A 291 -7.49 10.33 22.03
C GLU A 291 -6.90 9.35 23.06
N GLY A 292 -6.83 9.78 24.32
CA GLY A 292 -6.40 8.94 25.45
C GLY A 292 -5.09 8.18 25.20
N LEU A 293 -5.14 6.87 25.47
CA LEU A 293 -3.97 5.98 25.37
C LEU A 293 -3.40 5.90 23.95
N ALA A 294 -4.27 5.85 22.93
CA ALA A 294 -3.82 5.85 21.54
C ALA A 294 -3.12 7.16 21.16
N GLN A 295 -3.53 8.30 21.73
CA GLN A 295 -2.87 9.58 21.55
C GLN A 295 -1.51 9.63 22.23
N GLU A 296 -1.37 9.02 23.41
CA GLU A 296 -0.09 8.96 24.12
C GLU A 296 0.98 8.23 23.32
N ILE A 297 0.61 7.23 22.53
CA ILE A 297 1.52 6.53 21.61
C ILE A 297 1.71 7.34 20.32
N GLU A 298 0.62 7.86 19.74
CA GLU A 298 0.67 8.57 18.45
C GLU A 298 1.46 9.89 18.53
N LYS A 299 1.46 10.58 19.69
CA LYS A 299 2.14 11.88 19.87
C LYS A 299 3.66 11.82 19.66
N GLU A 300 4.29 10.67 19.87
CA GLU A 300 5.73 10.47 19.58
C GLU A 300 6.05 10.65 18.10
N PHE A 301 5.06 10.42 17.25
CA PHE A 301 5.18 10.48 15.79
C PHE A 301 4.46 11.70 15.20
N ASP A 302 3.70 12.45 16.00
CA ASP A 302 2.92 13.62 15.57
C ASP A 302 3.80 14.87 15.44
N VAL A 303 4.37 15.07 14.26
CA VAL A 303 5.19 16.24 13.97
C VAL A 303 4.35 17.37 13.39
N GLN A 304 4.46 18.55 13.99
CA GLN A 304 3.82 19.76 13.48
C GLN A 304 4.42 20.17 12.13
N MET A 305 3.57 20.30 11.12
CA MET A 305 3.97 20.75 9.79
C MET A 305 2.87 21.57 9.12
N SER A 306 3.24 22.35 8.11
CA SER A 306 2.30 23.23 7.39
C SER A 306 1.34 22.51 6.47
N GLU A 307 1.74 21.33 5.99
CA GLU A 307 0.96 20.54 5.05
C GLU A 307 -0.27 19.93 5.72
N ASP A 308 -1.25 19.55 4.91
CA ASP A 308 -2.42 18.83 5.40
C ASP A 308 -2.04 17.42 5.82
N GLY A 309 -2.58 17.04 6.97
CA GLY A 309 -2.52 15.68 7.47
C GLY A 309 -3.66 14.84 6.91
N ALA A 310 -3.56 13.53 7.10
CA ALA A 310 -4.58 12.58 6.74
C ALA A 310 -4.55 11.37 7.70
N ARG A 311 -5.56 10.50 7.62
CA ARG A 311 -5.51 9.18 8.24
C ARG A 311 -5.29 8.12 7.17
N ARG A 312 -4.47 7.14 7.49
CA ARG A 312 -4.19 5.98 6.63
C ARG A 312 -4.55 4.71 7.38
N PHE A 313 -5.16 3.74 6.71
CA PHE A 313 -5.42 2.43 7.33
C PHE A 313 -4.10 1.78 7.77
N ALA A 314 -4.05 1.34 9.02
CA ALA A 314 -2.92 0.65 9.61
C ALA A 314 -2.78 -0.78 9.04
N PHE A 315 -3.91 -1.41 8.70
CA PHE A 315 -3.99 -2.73 8.10
C PHE A 315 -4.74 -2.69 6.76
N ILE A 316 -4.49 -3.68 5.94
CA ILE A 316 -5.26 -3.99 4.73
C ILE A 316 -5.55 -5.48 4.69
N PHE A 317 -6.58 -5.84 3.94
CA PHE A 317 -6.99 -7.23 3.76
C PHE A 317 -6.81 -7.60 2.28
N PRO A 318 -5.68 -8.23 1.90
CA PRO A 318 -5.49 -8.69 0.54
C PRO A 318 -6.58 -9.71 0.16
N GLU A 319 -7.07 -9.62 -1.07
CA GLU A 319 -8.15 -10.48 -1.58
C GLU A 319 -7.61 -11.43 -2.66
N ASN A 320 -8.37 -12.47 -2.99
CA ASN A 320 -8.05 -13.41 -4.06
C ASN A 320 -6.63 -13.99 -3.96
N ILE A 321 -6.17 -14.24 -2.73
CA ILE A 321 -4.85 -14.81 -2.47
C ILE A 321 -4.84 -16.25 -2.96
N GLN A 322 -3.97 -16.53 -3.92
CA GLN A 322 -3.77 -17.86 -4.49
C GLN A 322 -2.27 -18.12 -4.62
N SER A 323 -1.88 -19.36 -4.37
CA SER A 323 -0.51 -19.81 -4.56
C SER A 323 -0.43 -21.10 -5.36
N ASN A 324 0.60 -21.22 -6.18
CA ASN A 324 0.83 -22.39 -7.01
C ASN A 324 2.32 -22.73 -7.05
N TYR A 325 2.67 -23.89 -6.48
CA TYR A 325 4.04 -24.39 -6.44
C TYR A 325 4.36 -25.18 -7.71
N LYS A 326 5.43 -24.77 -8.41
CA LYS A 326 5.99 -25.46 -9.57
C LYS A 326 7.23 -26.23 -9.13
N GLU A 327 7.02 -27.49 -8.72
CA GLU A 327 8.06 -28.38 -8.20
C GLU A 327 9.22 -28.59 -9.20
N ASP A 328 8.89 -28.76 -10.49
CA ASP A 328 9.85 -28.92 -11.57
C ASP A 328 10.83 -27.73 -11.73
N LYS A 329 10.42 -26.54 -11.27
CA LYS A 329 11.21 -25.30 -11.39
C LYS A 329 11.68 -24.76 -10.04
N ASN A 330 11.27 -25.34 -8.93
CA ASN A 330 11.44 -24.76 -7.59
C ASN A 330 10.95 -23.30 -7.54
N HIS A 331 9.78 -23.04 -8.13
CA HIS A 331 9.15 -21.73 -8.16
C HIS A 331 7.82 -21.74 -7.40
N MET A 332 7.48 -20.63 -6.77
CA MET A 332 6.14 -20.38 -6.22
C MET A 332 5.54 -19.17 -6.94
N GLU A 333 4.37 -19.35 -7.52
CA GLU A 333 3.60 -18.30 -8.17
C GLU A 333 2.50 -17.84 -7.22
N LEU A 334 2.43 -16.54 -6.98
CA LEU A 334 1.47 -15.90 -6.08
C LEU A 334 0.58 -14.96 -6.88
N ASN A 335 -0.74 -15.06 -6.67
CA ASN A 335 -1.72 -14.11 -7.18
C ASN A 335 -2.48 -13.51 -6.00
N PHE A 336 -2.71 -12.20 -6.02
CA PHE A 336 -3.49 -11.52 -4.98
C PHE A 336 -3.89 -10.13 -5.44
N TYR A 337 -4.92 -9.57 -4.82
CA TYR A 337 -5.38 -8.20 -4.99
C TYR A 337 -4.94 -7.35 -3.79
N LEU A 338 -4.47 -6.12 -4.06
CA LEU A 338 -4.30 -5.09 -3.03
C LEU A 338 -5.07 -3.81 -3.38
N PRO A 339 -5.69 -3.15 -2.38
CA PRO A 339 -6.34 -1.86 -2.59
C PRO A 339 -5.32 -0.76 -2.88
N LYS A 340 -5.78 0.33 -3.50
CA LYS A 340 -4.92 1.47 -3.86
C LYS A 340 -4.16 2.03 -2.65
N GLY A 341 -2.94 2.49 -2.91
CA GLY A 341 -2.07 3.03 -1.85
C GLY A 341 -1.40 1.96 -0.99
N SER A 342 -1.53 0.69 -1.33
CA SER A 342 -0.83 -0.45 -0.73
C SER A 342 0.32 -0.92 -1.64
N TYR A 343 1.29 -1.66 -1.08
CA TYR A 343 2.52 -2.01 -1.76
C TYR A 343 2.73 -3.53 -1.78
N ALA A 344 2.82 -4.13 -2.97
CA ALA A 344 3.10 -5.56 -3.11
C ALA A 344 4.51 -5.95 -2.61
N THR A 345 5.46 -5.01 -2.59
CA THR A 345 6.76 -5.23 -1.95
C THR A 345 6.62 -5.47 -0.46
N GLU A 346 5.67 -4.82 0.22
CA GLU A 346 5.41 -5.06 1.64
C GLU A 346 4.66 -6.37 1.86
N PHE A 347 3.78 -6.77 0.94
CA PHE A 347 3.17 -8.10 0.98
C PHE A 347 4.23 -9.21 0.92
N ILE A 348 5.19 -9.08 0.01
CA ILE A 348 6.31 -10.03 -0.09
C ILE A 348 7.22 -9.95 1.13
N ALA A 349 7.58 -8.75 1.58
CA ALA A 349 8.47 -8.59 2.73
C ALA A 349 7.85 -9.11 4.03
N GLU A 350 6.52 -9.03 4.17
CA GLU A 350 5.80 -9.65 5.28
C GLU A 350 5.92 -11.17 5.25
N ILE A 351 5.87 -11.81 4.07
CA ILE A 351 5.98 -13.26 3.93
C ILE A 351 7.42 -13.77 4.09
N ILE A 352 8.41 -13.09 3.52
CA ILE A 352 9.78 -13.64 3.44
C ILE A 352 10.70 -13.18 4.58
N HIS A 353 10.34 -12.08 5.24
CA HIS A 353 11.14 -11.29 6.20
C HIS A 353 12.39 -10.64 5.61
#